data_AF-A0A3L8Q2L9-F1
#
_entry.id   AF-A0A3L8Q2L9-F1
#
_cell.length_a   1.000
_cell.length_b   1.000
_cell.length_c   1.000
_cell.angle_alpha   90.00
_cell.angle_beta   90.00
_cell.angle_gamma   90.00
#
_symmetry.space_group_name_H-M   'P 1'
#
loop_
_entity.id
_entity.type
_entity.pdbx_description
1 polymer ?
#
loop_
_entity_poly.entity_id
_entity_poly.type
_entity_poly.pdbx_seq_one_letter_code
_entity_poly.pdbx_strand_id
1 'polypeptide(L)'
;MSERTPVVTVDGPSGAGKGTICHLLAQKLGFHLLDSGAIYRVLALASIHHDVELDNEEAISLLAAHLDVQFLAGNENDNIKVVLEGEDVTRDIRTQECSDAASKIAAFPRVREALLRRQRAFEAEPGLIADGRDMGTVVFPEAPVKIFLTASAEERAERRYNQLQDKGFDVKIDRLLAEIIERDERDMNRLVAPLKPADDALVVDTTGINIEGVLDIVITHIEKNLSNLD
;
A
#
# COMPACT_ATOMS: atom_id res chain seq x y z
N MET A 1 -4.10 20.86 -24.19
CA MET A 1 -3.59 20.66 -22.82
C MET A 1 -3.30 19.18 -22.71
N SER A 2 -2.12 18.78 -22.24
CA SER A 2 -1.88 17.36 -21.97
C SER A 2 -2.75 16.99 -20.78
N GLU A 3 -3.89 16.33 -21.01
CA GLU A 3 -4.66 15.72 -19.95
C GLU A 3 -3.70 14.79 -19.19
N ARG A 4 -3.37 15.16 -17.95
CA ARG A 4 -2.60 14.27 -17.09
C ARG A 4 -3.56 13.19 -16.66
N THR A 5 -3.13 11.94 -16.80
CA THR A 5 -3.85 10.78 -16.30
C THR A 5 -4.30 11.02 -14.85
N PRO A 6 -5.58 10.87 -14.51
CA PRO A 6 -6.07 11.14 -13.16
C PRO A 6 -5.52 10.11 -12.17
N VAL A 7 -4.96 10.59 -11.06
CA VAL A 7 -4.46 9.75 -9.96
C VAL A 7 -5.30 9.98 -8.71
N VAL A 8 -5.76 8.89 -8.10
CA VAL A 8 -6.39 8.88 -6.77
C VAL A 8 -5.46 8.18 -5.81
N THR A 9 -5.00 8.87 -4.77
CA THR A 9 -4.13 8.27 -3.76
C THR A 9 -4.93 7.86 -2.53
N VAL A 10 -4.63 6.68 -1.98
CA VAL A 10 -5.22 6.16 -0.75
C VAL A 10 -4.10 5.76 0.20
N ASP A 11 -3.86 6.61 1.20
CA ASP A 11 -2.84 6.41 2.22
C ASP A 11 -3.46 6.02 3.56
N GLY A 12 -2.65 5.49 4.49
CA GLY A 12 -3.12 5.12 5.83
C GLY A 12 -2.39 3.92 6.45
N PRO A 13 -2.58 3.65 7.75
CA PRO A 13 -1.89 2.56 8.45
C PRO A 13 -2.32 1.16 7.97
N SER A 14 -1.56 0.14 8.39
CA SER A 14 -1.88 -1.25 8.05
C SER A 14 -3.22 -1.66 8.68
N GLY A 15 -4.06 -2.41 7.96
CA GLY A 15 -5.36 -2.86 8.47
C GLY A 15 -6.52 -1.85 8.36
N ALA A 16 -6.28 -0.63 7.87
CA ALA A 16 -7.32 0.39 7.67
C ALA A 16 -8.29 0.13 6.49
N GLY A 17 -8.22 -1.04 5.83
CA GLY A 17 -9.10 -1.39 4.71
C GLY A 17 -8.68 -0.89 3.32
N LYS A 18 -7.53 -0.22 3.19
CA LYS A 18 -7.03 0.35 1.93
C LYS A 18 -7.05 -0.60 0.74
N GLY A 19 -6.42 -1.77 0.84
CA GLY A 19 -6.32 -2.69 -0.29
C GLY A 19 -7.68 -3.10 -0.84
N THR A 20 -8.66 -3.34 0.04
CA THR A 20 -10.05 -3.63 -0.36
C THR A 20 -10.70 -2.45 -1.06
N ILE A 21 -10.61 -1.25 -0.46
CA ILE A 21 -11.19 -0.03 -1.04
C ILE A 21 -10.55 0.31 -2.38
N CYS A 22 -9.22 0.27 -2.49
CA CYS A 22 -8.49 0.58 -3.71
C CYS A 22 -8.87 -0.37 -4.85
N HIS A 23 -9.04 -1.66 -4.53
CA HIS A 23 -9.48 -2.63 -5.51
C HIS A 23 -10.91 -2.35 -6.01
N LEU A 24 -11.84 -2.09 -5.10
CA LEU A 24 -13.23 -1.76 -5.46
C LEU A 24 -13.30 -0.47 -6.29
N LEU A 25 -12.50 0.55 -5.94
CA LEU A 25 -12.39 1.80 -6.69
C LEU A 25 -11.83 1.58 -8.10
N ALA A 26 -10.74 0.81 -8.22
CA ALA A 26 -10.13 0.50 -9.51
C ALA A 26 -11.11 -0.21 -10.44
N GLN A 27 -11.87 -1.19 -9.91
CA GLN A 27 -12.92 -1.87 -10.68
C GLN A 27 -14.07 -0.93 -11.07
N LYS A 28 -14.57 -0.11 -10.14
CA LYS A 28 -15.71 0.79 -10.38
C LYS A 28 -15.38 1.91 -11.37
N LEU A 29 -14.14 2.40 -11.37
CA LEU A 29 -13.67 3.48 -12.23
C LEU A 29 -12.98 3.01 -13.51
N GLY A 30 -12.63 1.72 -13.60
CA GLY A 30 -11.83 1.17 -14.69
C GLY A 30 -10.37 1.65 -14.69
N PHE A 31 -9.87 2.10 -13.54
CA PHE A 31 -8.51 2.62 -13.38
C PHE A 31 -7.51 1.50 -13.09
N HIS A 32 -6.24 1.75 -13.38
CA HIS A 32 -5.14 0.87 -12.94
C HIS A 32 -5.02 0.90 -11.41
N LEU A 33 -4.37 -0.12 -10.85
CA LEU A 33 -4.13 -0.26 -9.42
C LEU A 33 -2.63 -0.41 -9.14
N LEU A 34 -2.11 0.44 -8.26
CA LEU A 34 -0.78 0.33 -7.68
C LEU A 34 -0.90 -0.04 -6.19
N ASP A 35 -0.46 -1.24 -5.80
CA ASP A 35 -0.15 -1.58 -4.41
C ASP A 35 1.34 -1.32 -4.15
N SER A 36 1.66 -0.10 -3.68
CA SER A 36 3.05 0.24 -3.36
C SER A 36 3.63 -0.65 -2.25
N GLY A 37 2.78 -1.11 -1.32
CA GLY A 37 3.18 -2.02 -0.26
C GLY A 37 3.67 -3.36 -0.81
N ALA A 38 3.09 -3.86 -1.90
CA ALA A 38 3.54 -5.07 -2.56
C ALA A 38 4.96 -4.89 -3.13
N ILE A 39 5.30 -3.72 -3.67
CA ILE A 39 6.66 -3.43 -4.16
C ILE A 39 7.69 -3.55 -3.02
N TYR A 40 7.42 -2.96 -1.85
CA TYR A 40 8.31 -3.08 -0.70
C TYR A 40 8.37 -4.51 -0.16
N ARG A 41 7.26 -5.27 -0.19
CA ARG A 41 7.24 -6.68 0.25
C ARG A 41 7.97 -7.61 -0.70
N VAL A 42 7.92 -7.36 -2.01
CA VAL A 42 8.74 -8.09 -3.00
C VAL A 42 10.22 -7.81 -2.79
N LEU A 43 10.59 -6.54 -2.57
CA LEU A 43 11.99 -6.19 -2.28
C LEU A 43 12.48 -6.84 -0.98
N ALA A 44 11.63 -6.87 0.05
CA ALA A 44 11.94 -7.54 1.30
C ALA A 44 12.13 -9.05 1.11
N LEU A 45 11.23 -9.70 0.36
CA LEU A 45 11.34 -11.12 0.03
C LEU A 45 12.62 -11.40 -0.77
N ALA A 46 12.94 -10.60 -1.79
CA ALA A 46 14.17 -10.70 -2.55
C ALA A 46 15.40 -10.54 -1.63
N SER A 47 15.37 -9.59 -0.69
CA SER A 47 16.47 -9.40 0.27
C SER A 47 16.67 -10.65 1.12
N ILE A 48 15.59 -11.29 1.57
CA ILE A 48 15.63 -12.54 2.34
C ILE A 48 16.17 -13.70 1.49
N HIS A 49 15.68 -13.85 0.24
CA HIS A 49 16.12 -14.92 -0.66
C HIS A 49 17.60 -14.83 -1.05
N HIS A 50 18.14 -13.61 -1.15
CA HIS A 50 19.55 -13.36 -1.49
C HIS A 50 20.46 -13.21 -0.27
N ASP A 51 19.99 -13.58 0.93
CA ASP A 51 20.72 -13.46 2.20
C ASP A 51 21.29 -12.04 2.46
N VAL A 52 20.55 -11.01 2.04
CA VAL A 52 20.90 -9.60 2.26
C VAL A 52 20.40 -9.15 3.63
N GLU A 53 21.32 -8.65 4.47
CA GLU A 53 20.99 -8.10 5.78
C GLU A 53 20.04 -6.90 5.66
N LEU A 54 18.93 -6.94 6.41
CA LEU A 54 17.85 -5.94 6.31
C LEU A 54 18.20 -4.57 6.89
N ASP A 55 19.36 -4.42 7.53
CA ASP A 55 19.92 -3.14 8.01
C ASP A 55 21.00 -2.57 7.06
N ASN A 56 21.36 -3.29 5.99
CA ASN A 56 22.31 -2.84 4.99
C ASN A 56 21.64 -2.03 3.87
N GLU A 57 21.46 -0.73 4.12
CA GLU A 57 20.82 0.20 3.16
C GLU A 57 21.47 0.15 1.77
N GLU A 58 22.80 0.05 1.68
CA GLU A 58 23.51 0.07 0.40
C GLU A 58 23.17 -1.16 -0.46
N ALA A 59 23.24 -2.35 0.13
CA ALA A 59 22.91 -3.60 -0.56
C ALA A 59 21.45 -3.63 -1.00
N ILE A 60 20.52 -3.23 -0.12
CA ILE A 60 19.08 -3.22 -0.42
C ILE A 60 18.75 -2.19 -1.51
N SER A 61 19.41 -1.03 -1.51
CA SER A 61 19.22 0.00 -2.54
C SER A 61 19.67 -0.50 -3.92
N LEU A 62 20.78 -1.25 -3.96
CA LEU A 62 21.27 -1.86 -5.20
C LEU A 62 20.30 -2.93 -5.72
N LEU A 63 19.76 -3.76 -4.83
CA LEU A 63 18.74 -4.75 -5.16
C LEU A 63 17.46 -4.07 -5.67
N ALA A 64 16.99 -3.00 -5.01
CA ALA A 64 15.82 -2.23 -5.42
C ALA A 64 15.93 -1.66 -6.85
N ALA A 65 17.12 -1.19 -7.21
CA ALA A 65 17.42 -0.65 -8.53
C ALA A 65 17.34 -1.71 -9.65
N HIS A 66 17.67 -2.96 -9.35
CA HIS A 66 17.71 -4.07 -10.30
C HIS A 66 16.59 -5.10 -10.11
N LEU A 67 15.60 -4.79 -9.24
CA LEU A 67 14.52 -5.71 -8.89
C LEU A 67 13.73 -6.15 -10.13
N ASP A 68 13.85 -7.43 -10.47
CA ASP A 68 13.10 -8.08 -11.55
C ASP A 68 11.72 -8.50 -11.04
N VAL A 69 10.79 -7.55 -11.07
CA VAL A 69 9.41 -7.74 -10.60
C VAL A 69 8.41 -7.39 -11.68
N GLN A 70 7.38 -8.21 -11.81
CA GLN A 70 6.23 -7.99 -12.68
C GLN A 70 4.94 -8.06 -11.88
N PHE A 71 4.08 -7.05 -12.08
CA PHE A 71 2.72 -7.03 -11.54
C PHE A 71 1.76 -7.31 -12.70
N LEU A 72 1.14 -8.47 -12.65
CA LEU A 72 0.23 -8.95 -13.69
C LEU A 72 -1.20 -8.94 -13.16
N ALA A 73 -2.17 -8.77 -14.06
CA ALA A 73 -3.57 -9.00 -13.73
C ALA A 73 -3.71 -10.44 -13.21
N GLY A 74 -4.28 -10.57 -12.01
CA GLY A 74 -4.43 -11.88 -11.40
C GLY A 74 -5.75 -12.55 -11.77
N ASN A 75 -6.07 -13.64 -11.09
CA ASN A 75 -7.32 -14.40 -11.29
C ASN A 75 -8.40 -13.94 -10.29
N GLU A 76 -9.59 -14.54 -10.34
CA GLU A 76 -10.74 -14.15 -9.48
C GLU A 76 -10.44 -14.15 -7.97
N ASN A 77 -9.42 -14.91 -7.52
CA ASN A 77 -9.08 -15.05 -6.11
C ASN A 77 -7.90 -14.16 -5.66
N ASP A 78 -6.94 -13.93 -6.56
CA ASP A 78 -5.73 -13.14 -6.30
C ASP A 78 -5.72 -11.99 -7.30
N ASN A 79 -6.36 -10.86 -6.96
CA ASN A 79 -6.58 -9.69 -7.85
C ASN A 79 -5.35 -9.19 -8.63
N ILE A 80 -4.14 -9.40 -8.07
CA ILE A 80 -2.86 -9.10 -8.69
C ILE A 80 -1.97 -10.32 -8.50
N LYS A 81 -1.34 -10.78 -9.59
CA LYS A 81 -0.27 -11.76 -9.58
C LYS A 81 1.07 -11.04 -9.55
N VAL A 82 1.94 -11.41 -8.63
CA VAL A 82 3.26 -10.82 -8.44
C VAL A 82 4.33 -11.86 -8.77
N VAL A 83 5.16 -11.53 -9.76
CA VAL A 83 6.26 -12.41 -10.21
C VAL A 83 7.59 -11.75 -9.87
N LEU A 84 8.46 -12.46 -9.16
CA LEU A 84 9.82 -12.05 -8.82
C LEU A 84 10.79 -13.05 -9.44
N GLU A 85 11.72 -12.59 -10.28
CA GLU A 85 12.77 -13.44 -10.89
C GLU A 85 12.19 -14.67 -11.65
N GLY A 86 10.99 -14.50 -12.21
CA GLY A 86 10.26 -15.56 -12.93
C GLY A 86 9.37 -16.45 -12.06
N GLU A 87 9.39 -16.30 -10.74
CA GLU A 87 8.59 -17.09 -9.79
C GLU A 87 7.36 -16.34 -9.28
N ASP A 88 6.23 -17.04 -9.13
CA ASP A 88 5.01 -16.47 -8.56
C ASP A 88 5.13 -16.39 -7.03
N VAL A 89 5.32 -15.17 -6.52
CA VAL A 89 5.51 -14.87 -5.11
C VAL A 89 4.27 -14.21 -4.49
N THR A 90 3.12 -14.26 -5.16
CA THR A 90 1.88 -13.55 -4.79
C THR A 90 1.44 -13.82 -3.35
N ARG A 91 1.68 -15.05 -2.86
CA ARG A 91 1.32 -15.45 -1.49
C ARG A 91 2.45 -15.19 -0.50
N ASP A 92 3.69 -15.38 -0.91
CA ASP A 92 4.86 -15.27 -0.04
C ASP A 92 5.05 -13.83 0.46
N ILE A 93 4.81 -12.85 -0.41
CA ILE A 93 4.86 -11.42 -0.05
C ILE A 93 3.76 -11.00 0.93
N ARG A 94 2.79 -11.86 1.26
CA ARG A 94 1.70 -11.56 2.20
C ARG A 94 1.92 -12.16 3.58
N THR A 95 3.06 -12.82 3.79
CA THR A 95 3.48 -13.31 5.10
C THR A 95 3.76 -12.15 6.07
N GLN A 96 3.72 -12.46 7.36
CA GLN A 96 4.05 -11.49 8.41
C GLN A 96 5.52 -11.09 8.33
N GLU A 97 6.42 -12.06 8.12
CA GLU A 97 7.85 -11.85 7.95
C GLU A 97 8.17 -10.85 6.83
N CYS A 98 7.59 -11.03 5.63
CA CYS A 98 7.77 -10.08 4.54
C CYS A 98 7.19 -8.70 4.86
N SER A 99 6.07 -8.64 5.59
CA SER A 99 5.45 -7.37 5.99
C SER A 99 6.30 -6.57 6.96
N ASP A 100 6.95 -7.24 7.91
CA ASP A 100 7.82 -6.61 8.90
C ASP A 100 9.16 -6.20 8.28
N ALA A 101 9.75 -7.07 7.45
CA ALA A 101 10.95 -6.76 6.68
C ALA A 101 10.71 -5.55 5.74
N ALA A 102 9.57 -5.50 5.07
CA ALA A 102 9.18 -4.36 4.23
C ALA A 102 9.12 -3.05 5.00
N SER A 103 8.57 -3.04 6.23
CA SER A 103 8.51 -1.84 7.07
C SER A 103 9.91 -1.37 7.49
N LYS A 104 10.83 -2.29 7.79
CA LYS A 104 12.23 -1.95 8.12
C LYS A 104 12.94 -1.30 6.93
N ILE A 105 12.92 -1.94 5.77
CA ILE A 105 13.66 -1.44 4.60
C ILE A 105 13.04 -0.17 4.01
N ALA A 106 11.73 0.04 4.18
CA ALA A 106 11.03 1.24 3.72
C ALA A 106 11.43 2.53 4.47
N ALA A 107 12.16 2.41 5.58
CA ALA A 107 12.71 3.55 6.32
C ALA A 107 13.94 4.17 5.65
N PHE A 108 14.62 3.43 4.75
CA PHE A 108 15.86 3.87 4.12
C PHE A 108 15.63 4.83 2.95
N PRO A 109 16.17 6.06 2.98
CA PRO A 109 15.98 7.04 1.92
C PRO A 109 16.40 6.54 0.53
N ARG A 110 17.55 5.86 0.41
CA ARG A 110 18.09 5.40 -0.89
C ARG A 110 17.23 4.28 -1.49
N VAL A 111 16.67 3.42 -0.64
CA VAL A 111 15.72 2.37 -1.06
C VAL A 111 14.46 3.00 -1.65
N ARG A 112 13.90 4.01 -0.97
CA ARG A 112 12.71 4.73 -1.45
C ARG A 112 12.95 5.43 -2.77
N GLU A 113 14.09 6.09 -2.90
CA GLU A 113 14.50 6.77 -4.14
C GLU A 113 14.58 5.79 -5.32
N ALA A 114 15.19 4.62 -5.11
CA ALA A 114 15.30 3.58 -6.13
C ALA A 114 13.94 3.05 -6.61
N LEU A 115 12.94 2.97 -5.71
CA LEU A 115 11.59 2.51 -6.03
C LEU A 115 10.66 3.60 -6.57
N LEU A 116 11.02 4.88 -6.45
CA LEU A 116 10.12 6.00 -6.78
C LEU A 116 9.75 6.02 -8.27
N ARG A 117 10.74 5.83 -9.15
CA ARG A 117 10.50 5.79 -10.61
C ARG A 117 9.56 4.65 -11.01
N ARG A 118 9.74 3.47 -10.39
CA ARG A 118 8.91 2.30 -10.64
C ARG A 118 7.45 2.55 -10.24
N GLN A 119 7.21 3.21 -9.10
CA GLN A 119 5.85 3.55 -8.66
C GLN A 119 5.18 4.56 -9.60
N ARG A 120 5.89 5.63 -9.99
CA ARG A 120 5.34 6.64 -10.92
C ARG A 120 5.02 6.09 -12.31
N ALA A 121 5.71 5.03 -12.74
CA ALA A 121 5.43 4.38 -14.02
C ALA A 121 4.06 3.67 -14.08
N PHE A 122 3.36 3.51 -12.96
CA PHE A 122 1.98 2.99 -12.95
C PHE A 122 0.95 4.05 -13.35
N GLU A 123 1.32 5.33 -13.40
CA GLU A 123 0.45 6.41 -13.89
C GLU A 123 0.26 6.23 -15.40
N ALA A 124 -0.89 5.70 -15.79
CA ALA A 124 -1.28 5.44 -17.17
C ALA A 124 -2.79 5.60 -17.38
N GLU A 125 -3.20 5.96 -18.59
CA GLU A 125 -4.62 6.04 -18.98
C GLU A 125 -5.35 4.71 -18.75
N PRO A 126 -6.61 4.71 -18.28
CA PRO A 126 -7.49 5.88 -18.10
C PRO A 126 -7.36 6.58 -16.73
N GLY A 127 -6.48 6.09 -15.85
CA GLY A 127 -6.35 6.58 -14.48
C GLY A 127 -5.64 5.59 -13.58
N LEU A 128 -5.26 6.03 -12.38
CA LEU A 128 -4.57 5.21 -11.38
C LEU A 128 -5.18 5.36 -9.98
N ILE A 129 -5.43 4.24 -9.31
CA ILE A 129 -5.62 4.15 -7.86
C ILE A 129 -4.30 3.71 -7.22
N ALA A 130 -3.73 4.54 -6.35
CA ALA A 130 -2.45 4.26 -5.69
C ALA A 130 -2.65 4.02 -4.18
N ASP A 131 -2.45 2.78 -3.71
CA ASP A 131 -2.47 2.37 -2.31
C ASP A 131 -1.07 2.51 -1.68
N GLY A 132 -0.97 3.20 -0.54
CA GLY A 132 0.28 3.24 0.20
C GLY A 132 0.27 3.92 1.56
N ARG A 133 1.38 4.61 1.84
CA ARG A 133 1.66 5.34 3.09
C ARG A 133 1.97 6.82 2.85
N ASP A 134 2.46 7.15 1.67
CA ASP A 134 2.95 8.47 1.26
C ASP A 134 2.70 8.72 -0.23
N MET A 135 1.65 8.11 -0.79
CA MET A 135 1.26 8.29 -2.18
C MET A 135 0.88 9.74 -2.45
N GLY A 136 0.01 10.34 -1.62
CA GLY A 136 -0.46 11.72 -1.76
C GLY A 136 0.51 12.79 -1.25
N THR A 137 1.56 12.41 -0.51
CA THR A 137 2.54 13.35 0.06
C THR A 137 3.89 13.35 -0.65
N VAL A 138 4.30 12.22 -1.26
CA VAL A 138 5.64 12.07 -1.85
C VAL A 138 5.60 11.52 -3.28
N VAL A 139 4.87 10.43 -3.52
CA VAL A 139 4.90 9.76 -4.83
C VAL A 139 4.15 10.58 -5.88
N PHE A 140 2.91 10.96 -5.58
CA PHE A 140 1.98 11.74 -6.39
C PHE A 140 1.43 12.95 -5.60
N PRO A 141 2.29 13.94 -5.25
CA PRO A 141 1.87 15.11 -4.49
C PRO A 141 0.87 16.00 -5.26
N GLU A 142 0.83 15.89 -6.58
CA GLU A 142 -0.10 16.61 -7.45
C GLU A 142 -1.38 15.82 -7.76
N ALA A 143 -1.61 14.69 -7.08
CA ALA A 143 -2.81 13.89 -7.30
C ALA A 143 -4.08 14.72 -7.04
N PRO A 144 -5.05 14.77 -7.98
CA PRO A 144 -6.27 15.57 -7.82
C PRO A 144 -7.18 15.08 -6.69
N VAL A 145 -7.08 13.81 -6.30
CA VAL A 145 -7.84 13.24 -5.19
C VAL A 145 -6.92 12.48 -4.25
N LYS A 146 -6.93 12.86 -2.98
CA LYS A 146 -6.13 12.24 -1.93
C LYS A 146 -7.03 11.82 -0.79
N ILE A 147 -6.92 10.56 -0.38
CA ILE A 147 -7.69 9.97 0.71
C ILE A 147 -6.71 9.41 1.73
N PHE A 148 -7.00 9.62 3.01
CA PHE A 148 -6.29 9.00 4.11
C PHE A 148 -7.27 8.16 4.94
N LEU A 149 -7.20 6.83 4.80
CA LEU A 149 -8.01 5.90 5.58
C LEU A 149 -7.33 5.60 6.91
N THR A 150 -8.04 5.76 8.01
CA THR A 150 -7.56 5.39 9.34
C THR A 150 -8.56 4.49 10.08
N ALA A 151 -8.13 3.92 11.20
CA ALA A 151 -8.96 3.23 12.18
C ALA A 151 -8.15 3.08 13.48
N SER A 152 -8.84 2.85 14.59
CA SER A 152 -8.17 2.51 15.85
C SER A 152 -7.25 1.28 15.69
N ALA A 153 -6.19 1.21 16.51
CA ALA A 153 -5.27 0.07 16.46
C ALA A 153 -5.97 -1.24 16.83
N GLU A 154 -6.91 -1.15 17.77
CA GLU A 154 -7.76 -2.22 18.25
C GLU A 154 -8.65 -2.79 17.13
N GLU A 155 -9.36 -1.92 16.40
CA GLU A 155 -10.19 -2.33 15.25
C GLU A 155 -9.34 -3.01 14.17
N ARG A 156 -8.16 -2.44 13.87
CA ARG A 156 -7.26 -3.02 12.86
C ARG A 156 -6.69 -4.36 13.30
N ALA A 157 -6.39 -4.53 14.59
CA ALA A 157 -5.98 -5.79 15.17
C ALA A 157 -7.11 -6.83 15.10
N GLU A 158 -8.34 -6.45 15.42
CA GLU A 158 -9.52 -7.33 15.36
C GLU A 158 -9.80 -7.80 13.93
N ARG A 159 -9.78 -6.89 12.95
CA ARG A 159 -9.90 -7.25 11.52
C ARG A 159 -8.83 -8.24 11.09
N ARG A 160 -7.57 -8.00 11.48
CA ARG A 160 -6.44 -8.88 11.15
C ARG A 160 -6.57 -10.25 11.84
N TYR A 161 -7.01 -10.26 13.08
CA TYR A 161 -7.26 -11.47 13.85
C TYR A 161 -8.32 -12.34 13.16
N ASN A 162 -9.47 -11.76 12.81
CA ASN A 162 -10.55 -12.47 12.10
C ASN A 162 -10.04 -13.05 10.75
N GLN A 163 -9.30 -12.27 9.96
CA GLN A 163 -8.70 -12.75 8.70
C GLN A 163 -7.74 -13.94 8.87
N LEU A 164 -7.02 -14.01 10.00
CA LEU A 164 -6.09 -15.09 10.27
C LEU A 164 -6.83 -16.32 10.82
N GLN A 165 -7.84 -16.12 11.66
CA GLN A 165 -8.72 -17.20 12.12
C GLN A 165 -9.47 -17.89 10.98
N ASP A 166 -10.00 -17.11 10.03
CA ASP A 166 -10.68 -17.64 8.84
C ASP A 166 -9.76 -18.52 7.96
N LYS A 167 -8.44 -18.30 8.05
CA LYS A 167 -7.41 -19.09 7.37
C LYS A 167 -6.87 -20.26 8.22
N GLY A 168 -7.41 -20.46 9.42
CA GLY A 168 -7.03 -21.54 10.33
C GLY A 168 -5.75 -21.29 11.13
N PHE A 169 -5.28 -20.04 11.20
CA PHE A 169 -4.12 -19.70 12.04
C PHE A 169 -4.55 -19.42 13.48
N ASP A 170 -3.83 -20.01 14.44
CA ASP A 170 -3.96 -19.69 15.86
C ASP A 170 -3.06 -18.49 16.20
N VAL A 171 -3.67 -17.35 16.47
CA VAL A 171 -2.98 -16.08 16.77
C VAL A 171 -3.60 -15.43 17.99
N LYS A 172 -2.80 -14.65 18.73
CA LYS A 172 -3.25 -13.91 19.90
C LYS A 172 -3.50 -12.45 19.53
N ILE A 173 -4.70 -11.94 19.83
CA ILE A 173 -5.07 -10.56 19.56
C ILE A 173 -4.09 -9.55 20.20
N ASP A 174 -3.66 -9.78 21.43
CA ASP A 174 -2.71 -8.89 22.14
C ASP A 174 -1.37 -8.77 21.40
N ARG A 175 -0.91 -9.88 20.81
CA ARG A 175 0.32 -9.90 20.02
C ARG A 175 0.14 -9.13 18.71
N LEU A 176 -0.97 -9.33 18.02
CA LEU A 176 -1.28 -8.60 16.78
C LEU A 176 -1.40 -7.10 17.03
N LEU A 177 -2.03 -6.70 18.15
CA LEU A 177 -2.14 -5.30 18.54
C LEU A 177 -0.77 -4.67 18.77
N ALA A 178 0.10 -5.35 19.53
CA ALA A 178 1.47 -4.88 19.78
C ALA A 178 2.27 -4.72 18.47
N GLU A 179 2.21 -5.73 17.58
CA GLU A 179 2.88 -5.71 16.27
C GLU A 179 2.36 -4.55 15.38
N ILE A 180 1.05 -4.27 15.42
CA ILE A 180 0.44 -3.17 14.69
C ILE A 180 0.92 -1.82 15.24
N ILE A 181 0.92 -1.64 16.56
CA ILE A 181 1.36 -0.39 17.20
C ILE A 181 2.84 -0.13 16.88
N GLU A 182 3.71 -1.13 17.06
CA GLU A 182 5.14 -0.98 16.77
C GLU A 182 5.39 -0.59 15.31
N ARG A 183 4.62 -1.19 14.39
CA ARG A 183 4.70 -0.85 12.97
C ARG A 183 4.21 0.57 12.69
N ASP A 184 3.10 0.98 13.27
CA ASP A 184 2.56 2.33 13.07
C ASP A 184 3.52 3.38 13.62
N GLU A 185 4.11 3.15 14.80
CA GLU A 185 5.15 4.01 15.36
C GLU A 185 6.34 4.13 14.40
N ARG A 186 6.79 3.03 13.79
CA ARG A 186 7.88 3.05 12.81
C ARG A 186 7.50 3.81 11.53
N ASP A 187 6.31 3.54 11.00
CA ASP A 187 5.82 4.16 9.76
C ASP A 187 5.56 5.67 9.95
N MET A 188 5.09 6.11 11.13
CA MET A 188 4.80 7.51 11.45
C MET A 188 6.05 8.31 11.83
N ASN A 189 7.00 7.72 12.56
CA ASN A 189 8.18 8.42 13.06
C ASN A 189 9.40 8.36 12.13
N ARG A 190 9.27 7.76 10.93
CA ARG A 190 10.36 7.73 9.96
C ARG A 190 10.78 9.14 9.54
N LEU A 191 12.09 9.37 9.43
CA LEU A 191 12.67 10.66 9.03
C LEU A 191 12.28 11.07 7.61
N VAL A 192 12.07 10.11 6.71
CA VAL A 192 11.73 10.35 5.31
C VAL A 192 10.36 9.77 5.00
N ALA A 193 9.53 10.62 4.38
CA ALA A 193 8.18 10.32 3.93
C ALA A 193 7.22 9.81 5.02
N PRO A 194 7.19 10.32 6.27
CA PRO A 194 6.39 9.73 7.36
C PRO A 194 4.92 9.47 6.99
N LEU A 195 4.33 8.41 7.55
CA LEU A 195 2.91 8.14 7.43
C LEU A 195 2.12 9.28 8.07
N LYS A 196 1.56 10.15 7.24
CA LYS A 196 0.67 11.23 7.63
C LYS A 196 -0.26 11.58 6.47
N PRO A 197 -1.47 12.10 6.75
CA PRO A 197 -2.31 12.65 5.70
C PRO A 197 -1.61 13.82 5.00
N ALA A 198 -1.86 13.97 3.69
CA ALA A 198 -1.57 15.22 3.00
C ALA A 198 -2.52 16.32 3.51
N ASP A 199 -2.09 17.58 3.43
CA ASP A 199 -2.87 18.71 3.95
C ASP A 199 -4.25 18.86 3.28
N ASP A 200 -4.37 18.38 2.04
CA ASP A 200 -5.56 18.39 1.20
C ASP A 200 -6.26 17.01 1.10
N ALA A 201 -5.85 16.02 1.91
CA ALA A 201 -6.46 14.70 1.89
C ALA A 201 -7.81 14.66 2.64
N LEU A 202 -8.77 13.92 2.07
CA LEU A 202 -9.96 13.48 2.81
C LEU A 202 -9.55 12.41 3.83
N VAL A 203 -9.60 12.75 5.11
CA VAL A 203 -9.39 11.79 6.19
C VAL A 203 -10.70 11.05 6.50
N VAL A 204 -10.67 9.72 6.41
CA VAL A 204 -11.82 8.85 6.70
C VAL A 204 -11.45 7.88 7.81
N ASP A 205 -12.09 8.02 8.97
CA ASP A 205 -12.01 7.01 10.03
C ASP A 205 -12.97 5.87 9.71
N THR A 206 -12.44 4.67 9.53
CA THR A 206 -13.18 3.46 9.15
C THR A 206 -13.63 2.64 10.37
N THR A 207 -13.38 3.12 11.59
CA THR A 207 -13.75 2.42 12.84
C THR A 207 -15.25 2.25 12.93
N GLY A 208 -15.74 1.01 13.05
CA GLY A 208 -17.17 0.70 13.09
C GLY A 208 -17.95 0.95 11.79
N ILE A 209 -17.27 1.27 10.68
CA ILE A 209 -17.89 1.44 9.35
C ILE A 209 -17.58 0.21 8.50
N ASN A 210 -18.60 -0.35 7.84
CA ASN A 210 -18.42 -1.45 6.90
C ASN A 210 -17.77 -0.99 5.59
N ILE A 211 -17.31 -1.95 4.78
CA ILE A 211 -16.59 -1.68 3.53
C ILE A 211 -17.47 -0.87 2.57
N GLU A 212 -18.76 -1.18 2.47
CA GLU A 212 -19.69 -0.48 1.59
C GLU A 212 -19.83 1.00 1.98
N GLY A 213 -20.00 1.30 3.27
CA GLY A 213 -20.11 2.67 3.75
C GLY A 213 -18.83 3.48 3.52
N VAL A 214 -17.65 2.86 3.71
CA VAL A 214 -16.37 3.52 3.38
C VAL A 214 -16.25 3.77 1.88
N LEU A 215 -16.63 2.81 1.04
CA LEU A 215 -16.61 2.95 -0.41
C LEU A 215 -17.51 4.10 -0.87
N ASP A 216 -18.72 4.20 -0.34
CA ASP A 216 -19.69 5.26 -0.69
C ASP A 216 -19.16 6.66 -0.35
N ILE A 217 -18.53 6.83 0.81
CA ILE A 217 -17.89 8.10 1.21
C ILE A 217 -16.79 8.47 0.21
N VAL A 218 -15.91 7.51 -0.08
CA VAL A 218 -14.73 7.74 -0.90
C VAL A 218 -15.10 8.00 -2.36
N ILE A 219 -16.03 7.22 -2.93
CA ILE A 219 -16.43 7.37 -4.32
C ILE A 219 -17.17 8.70 -4.55
N THR A 220 -18.01 9.13 -3.62
CA THR A 220 -18.69 10.44 -3.68
C THR A 220 -17.67 11.58 -3.71
N HIS A 221 -16.60 11.47 -2.91
CA HIS A 221 -15.52 12.44 -2.91
C HIS A 221 -14.72 12.43 -4.22
N ILE A 222 -14.42 11.25 -4.77
CA ILE A 222 -13.72 11.12 -6.06
C ILE A 222 -14.55 11.75 -7.19
N GLU A 223 -15.83 11.36 -7.32
CA GLU A 223 -16.72 11.84 -8.38
C GLU A 223 -16.86 13.36 -8.33
N LYS A 224 -17.01 13.96 -7.14
CA LYS A 224 -17.07 15.41 -6.95
C LYS A 224 -15.80 16.12 -7.43
N ASN A 225 -14.61 15.54 -7.24
CA ASN A 225 -13.35 16.22 -7.56
C ASN A 225 -12.87 15.94 -8.98
N LEU A 226 -13.13 14.75 -9.52
CA LEU A 226 -12.79 14.41 -10.91
C LEU A 226 -13.73 15.08 -11.92
N SER A 227 -15.03 15.20 -11.62
CA SER A 227 -15.97 15.92 -12.49
C SER A 227 -15.69 17.43 -12.62
N ASN A 228 -14.87 18.02 -11.74
CA ASN A 228 -14.45 19.41 -11.82
C ASN A 228 -13.16 19.61 -12.64
N LEU A 229 -12.58 18.52 -13.17
CA LEU A 229 -11.37 18.55 -14.01
C LEU A 229 -11.69 18.58 -15.52
N ASP A 230 -12.95 18.33 -15.89
CA ASP A 230 -13.52 18.50 -17.24
C ASP A 230 -13.95 19.97 -17.47
#